data_AF-A0A949GNM6-F1
#
_entry.id   AF-A0A949GNM6-F1
#
_cell.length_a   1.000
_cell.length_b   1.000
_cell.length_c   1.000
_cell.angle_alpha   90.00
_cell.angle_beta   90.00
_cell.angle_gamma   90.00
#
_symmetry.space_group_name_H-M   'P 1'
#
loop_
_entity.id
_entity.type
_entity.pdbx_description
1 polymer ?
#
loop_
_entity_poly.entity_id
_entity_poly.type
_entity_poly.pdbx_seq_one_letter_code
_entity_poly.pdbx_strand_id
1 'polypeptide(L)'
;MTEHSLALVRPPHADPKNTKKRHPLEQLDVSRLARRLTIFRPNTALLDRLLAEAEARIGGLAKPAVAHRVMTHNPDSIWAFARKAKFDPLNPQGDGFEALLLLNEEGLK
;
A
#
# COMPACT_ATOMS: atom_id res chain seq x y z
N MET A 1 0.35 -28.05 21.22
CA MET A 1 0.51 -27.33 19.94
C MET A 1 -0.88 -27.01 19.44
N THR A 2 -1.34 -25.78 19.66
CA THR A 2 -2.64 -25.30 19.17
C THR A 2 -2.41 -24.67 17.81
N GLU A 3 -2.86 -25.33 16.74
CA GLU A 3 -2.87 -24.77 15.40
C GLU A 3 -3.81 -23.56 15.37
N HIS A 4 -3.25 -22.37 15.22
CA HIS A 4 -4.03 -21.17 14.94
C HIS A 4 -4.35 -21.17 13.44
N SER A 5 -5.61 -21.42 13.11
CA SER A 5 -6.12 -21.41 11.74
C SER A 5 -5.88 -20.04 11.10
N LEU A 6 -5.13 -20.00 10.00
CA LEU A 6 -4.83 -18.80 9.18
C LEU A 6 -6.05 -18.28 8.39
N ALA A 7 -7.27 -18.70 8.75
CA ALA A 7 -8.49 -18.13 8.25
C ALA A 7 -8.69 -16.72 8.84
N LEU A 8 -7.82 -15.78 8.46
CA LEU A 8 -8.08 -14.36 8.58
C LEU A 8 -9.33 -14.07 7.76
N VAL A 9 -10.41 -13.93 8.52
CA VAL A 9 -11.78 -13.57 8.17
C VAL A 9 -11.81 -12.34 7.26
N ARG A 10 -11.63 -12.53 5.95
CA ARG A 10 -12.21 -11.62 4.96
C ARG A 10 -13.59 -12.16 4.65
N PRO A 11 -14.69 -11.45 4.99
CA PRO A 11 -15.98 -11.80 4.44
C PRO A 11 -15.86 -11.79 2.90
N PRO A 12 -16.51 -12.72 2.19
CA PRO A 12 -16.49 -12.72 0.73
C PRO A 12 -17.00 -11.36 0.26
N HIS A 13 -16.11 -10.59 -0.37
CA HIS A 13 -16.50 -9.35 -1.01
C HIS A 13 -17.48 -9.75 -2.12
N ALA A 14 -18.70 -9.22 -2.09
CA ALA A 14 -19.66 -9.48 -3.16
C ALA A 14 -18.97 -9.16 -4.49
N ASP A 15 -18.91 -10.15 -5.38
CA ASP A 15 -18.33 -9.96 -6.70
C ASP A 15 -19.03 -8.75 -7.34
N PRO A 16 -18.30 -7.69 -7.70
CA PRO A 16 -18.90 -6.55 -8.35
C PRO A 16 -19.55 -7.07 -9.63
N LYS A 17 -20.88 -6.87 -9.75
CA LYS A 17 -21.70 -7.29 -10.91
C LYS A 17 -20.90 -7.11 -12.19
N ASN A 18 -20.88 -8.16 -13.02
CA ASN A 18 -20.15 -8.29 -14.29
C ASN A 18 -20.39 -7.08 -15.21
N THR A 19 -19.67 -6.02 -14.93
CA THR A 19 -19.53 -4.83 -15.75
C THR A 19 -18.25 -5.06 -16.54
N LYS A 20 -18.32 -4.99 -17.87
CA LYS A 20 -17.12 -5.07 -18.73
C LYS A 20 -16.07 -4.11 -18.15
N LYS A 21 -15.04 -4.66 -17.51
CA LYS A 21 -14.01 -3.87 -16.83
C LYS A 21 -13.30 -3.06 -17.91
N ARG A 22 -13.35 -1.72 -17.81
CA ARG A 22 -12.72 -0.81 -18.79
C ARG A 22 -11.22 -1.08 -18.99
N HIS A 23 -10.58 -1.64 -17.97
CA HIS A 23 -9.18 -2.06 -17.96
C HIS A 23 -9.08 -3.42 -17.24
N PRO A 24 -9.13 -4.56 -17.97
CA PRO A 24 -8.94 -5.87 -17.37
C PRO A 24 -7.55 -6.00 -16.76
N LEU A 25 -7.44 -6.54 -15.54
CA LEU A 25 -6.14 -6.71 -14.87
C LEU A 25 -5.24 -7.71 -15.62
N GLU A 26 -5.83 -8.70 -16.29
CA GLU A 26 -5.12 -9.67 -17.15
C GLU A 26 -4.39 -9.01 -18.33
N GLN A 27 -4.83 -7.81 -18.73
CA GLN A 27 -4.22 -7.03 -19.80
C GLN A 27 -3.22 -5.99 -19.26
N LEU A 28 -2.93 -6.02 -17.96
CA LEU A 28 -1.97 -5.10 -17.34
C LEU A 28 -0.54 -5.47 -17.72
N ASP A 29 0.06 -4.68 -18.61
CA ASP A 29 1.50 -4.73 -18.85
C ASP A 29 2.25 -4.05 -17.69
N VAL A 30 2.75 -4.87 -16.76
CA VAL A 30 3.50 -4.44 -15.57
C VAL A 30 4.76 -3.66 -15.97
N SER A 31 5.45 -4.06 -17.05
CA SER A 31 6.67 -3.37 -17.50
C SER A 31 6.35 -1.95 -17.96
N ARG A 32 5.24 -1.77 -18.68
CA ARG A 32 4.76 -0.44 -19.08
C ARG A 32 4.31 0.41 -17.89
N LEU A 33 3.68 -0.20 -16.89
CA LEU A 33 3.26 0.50 -15.67
C LEU A 33 4.47 0.95 -14.85
N ALA A 34 5.42 0.06 -14.59
CA ALA A 34 6.61 0.33 -13.78
C ALA A 34 7.43 1.51 -14.34
N ARG A 35 7.58 1.61 -15.66
CA ARG A 35 8.28 2.73 -16.32
C ARG A 35 7.66 4.11 -16.05
N ARG A 36 6.40 4.16 -15.61
CA ARG A 36 5.61 5.37 -15.37
C ARG A 36 5.44 5.69 -13.89
N LEU A 37 5.99 4.88 -12.99
CA LEU A 37 5.91 5.10 -11.55
C LEU A 37 7.27 5.49 -11.00
N THR A 38 7.23 6.34 -9.97
CA THR A 38 8.36 6.62 -9.09
C THR A 38 7.96 6.15 -7.70
N ILE A 39 8.83 5.38 -7.06
CA ILE A 39 8.69 4.93 -5.67
C ILE A 39 9.67 5.73 -4.82
N PHE A 40 9.22 6.19 -3.66
CA PHE A 40 10.03 6.99 -2.75
C PHE A 40 9.55 6.81 -1.31
N ARG A 41 10.42 7.11 -0.35
CA ARG A 41 10.05 7.06 1.06
C ARG A 41 9.25 8.32 1.43
N PRO A 42 8.01 8.18 1.95
CA PRO A 42 7.25 9.33 2.40
C PRO A 42 7.84 9.91 3.69
N ASN A 43 7.64 11.20 3.91
CA ASN A 43 7.77 11.76 5.25
C ASN A 43 6.46 11.53 6.03
N THR A 44 6.48 11.83 7.33
CA THR A 44 5.32 11.61 8.22
C THR A 44 4.08 12.37 7.77
N ALA A 45 4.21 13.63 7.38
CA ALA A 45 3.07 14.45 6.93
C ALA A 45 2.42 13.92 5.65
N LEU A 46 3.22 13.46 4.68
CA LEU A 46 2.72 12.84 3.46
C LEU A 46 2.03 11.50 3.77
N LEU A 47 2.60 10.70 4.66
CA LEU A 47 2.01 9.44 5.08
C LEU A 47 0.65 9.64 5.76
N ASP A 48 0.52 10.65 6.64
CA ASP A 48 -0.75 10.98 7.29
C ASP A 48 -1.85 11.30 6.28
N ARG A 49 -1.53 12.13 5.28
CA ARG A 49 -2.46 12.44 4.19
C ARG A 49 -2.89 11.19 3.44
N LEU A 50 -1.94 10.33 3.06
CA LEU A 50 -2.20 9.12 2.29
C LEU A 50 -3.03 8.10 3.09
N LEU A 51 -2.77 7.95 4.39
CA LEU A 51 -3.56 7.11 5.28
C LEU A 51 -4.98 7.62 5.43
N ALA A 52 -5.18 8.93 5.62
CA ALA A 52 -6.51 9.53 5.71
C ALA A 52 -7.32 9.33 4.41
N GLU A 53 -6.69 9.52 3.25
CA GLU A 53 -7.32 9.29 1.95
C GLU A 53 -7.67 7.82 1.70
N ALA A 54 -6.83 6.89 2.16
CA ALA A 54 -7.08 5.47 2.02
C ALA A 54 -8.17 5.00 3.01
N GLU A 55 -8.16 5.46 4.26
CA GLU A 55 -9.19 5.12 5.26
C GLU A 55 -10.58 5.51 4.76
N ALA A 56 -10.71 6.70 4.15
CA ALA A 56 -11.95 7.15 3.55
C ALA A 56 -12.46 6.27 2.38
N ARG A 57 -11.59 5.45 1.75
CA ARG A 57 -11.93 4.62 0.58
C ARG A 57 -12.09 3.14 0.90
N ILE A 58 -11.22 2.59 1.75
CA ILE A 58 -11.19 1.13 2.03
C ILE A 58 -11.51 0.79 3.48
N GLY A 59 -11.37 1.76 4.40
CA GLY A 59 -11.56 1.56 5.84
C GLY A 59 -10.59 0.55 6.47
N GLY A 60 -10.60 0.49 7.80
CA GLY A 60 -9.92 -0.56 8.55
C GLY A 60 -8.40 -0.45 8.56
N LEU A 61 -7.85 0.75 8.34
CA LEU A 61 -6.43 1.01 8.46
C LEU A 61 -6.02 1.17 9.92
N ALA A 62 -4.74 0.90 10.17
CA ALA A 62 -4.13 1.21 11.44
C ALA A 62 -4.10 2.74 11.66
N LYS A 63 -4.14 3.15 12.94
CA LYS A 63 -3.97 4.57 13.30
C LYS A 63 -2.62 5.08 12.79
N PRO A 64 -2.49 6.35 12.35
CA PRO A 64 -1.23 6.88 11.84
C PRO A 64 -0.05 6.73 12.80
N ALA A 65 -0.28 6.84 14.11
CA ALA A 65 0.74 6.61 15.14
C ALA A 65 1.39 5.21 15.07
N VAL A 66 0.65 4.18 14.65
CA VAL A 66 1.19 2.83 14.45
C VAL A 66 2.09 2.80 13.22
N ALA A 67 1.63 3.39 12.11
CA ALA A 67 2.42 3.48 10.88
C ALA A 67 3.74 4.25 11.08
N HIS A 68 3.70 5.37 11.82
CA HIS A 68 4.90 6.13 12.19
C HIS A 68 5.89 5.32 13.02
N ARG A 69 5.39 4.53 13.98
CA ARG A 69 6.23 3.66 14.80
C ARG A 69 6.92 2.60 13.94
N VAL A 70 6.17 1.95 13.05
CA VAL A 70 6.73 0.98 12.10
C VAL A 70 7.80 1.64 11.23
N MET A 71 7.51 2.79 10.62
CA MET A 71 8.45 3.50 9.75
C MET A 71 9.71 3.98 10.48
N THR A 72 9.61 4.24 11.79
CA THR A 72 10.76 4.63 12.63
C THR A 72 11.72 3.47 12.86
N HIS A 73 11.19 2.26 13.09
CA HIS A 73 12.01 1.06 13.31
C HIS A 73 12.43 0.38 12.00
N ASN A 74 11.57 0.42 10.98
CA ASN A 74 11.75 -0.23 9.68
C ASN A 74 11.34 0.75 8.57
N PRO A 75 12.23 1.65 8.14
CA PRO A 75 11.90 2.70 7.17
C PRO A 75 11.51 2.15 5.78
N ASP A 76 11.90 0.92 5.46
CA ASP A 76 11.56 0.26 4.19
C ASP A 76 10.21 -0.47 4.21
N SER A 77 9.51 -0.47 5.35
CA SER A 77 8.18 -1.07 5.46
C SER A 77 7.07 -0.25 4.81
N ILE A 78 7.32 1.01 4.44
CA ILE A 78 6.29 1.87 3.82
C ILE A 78 6.93 2.70 2.70
N TRP A 79 6.41 2.52 1.50
CA TRP A 79 6.80 3.31 0.33
C TRP A 79 5.60 4.05 -0.25
N ALA A 80 5.82 5.28 -0.70
CA ALA A 80 4.85 6.03 -1.48
C ALA A 80 5.18 5.87 -2.97
N PHE A 81 4.15 5.95 -3.81
CA PHE A 81 4.33 5.95 -5.25
C PHE A 81 3.58 7.10 -5.90
N ALA A 82 4.13 7.58 -7.01
CA ALA A 82 3.52 8.62 -7.83
C ALA A 82 3.78 8.35 -9.31
N ARG A 83 2.94 8.89 -10.18
CA ARG A 83 3.23 8.90 -11.62
C ARG A 83 4.45 9.77 -11.90
N LYS A 84 5.45 9.18 -12.54
CA LYS A 84 6.73 9.81 -12.90
C LYS A 84 6.56 11.15 -13.64
N ALA A 85 5.54 11.26 -14.50
CA ALA A 85 5.26 12.49 -15.25
C ALA A 85 4.84 13.70 -14.39
N LYS A 86 4.44 13.49 -13.13
CA LYS A 86 3.99 14.52 -12.19
C LYS A 86 4.86 14.60 -10.94
N PHE A 87 5.97 13.86 -10.90
CA PHE A 87 6.80 13.76 -9.71
C PHE A 87 7.80 14.92 -9.66
N ASP A 88 7.78 15.68 -8.57
CA ASP A 88 8.77 16.71 -8.25
C ASP A 88 9.64 16.22 -7.08
N PRO A 89 10.95 15.97 -7.27
CA PRO A 89 11.84 15.54 -6.21
C PRO A 89 12.00 16.55 -5.07
N LEU A 90 11.81 17.85 -5.33
CA LEU A 90 11.95 18.91 -4.32
C LEU A 90 10.68 19.05 -3.47
N ASN A 91 9.53 18.65 -4.01
CA ASN A 91 8.24 18.67 -3.32
C ASN A 91 7.46 17.37 -3.62
N PRO A 92 7.91 16.22 -3.10
CA PRO A 92 7.35 14.93 -3.47
C PRO A 92 5.89 14.81 -3.01
N GLN A 93 5.02 14.55 -3.98
CA GLN A 93 3.61 14.22 -3.77
C GLN A 93 3.38 12.74 -4.10
N GLY A 94 2.58 12.06 -3.29
CA GLY A 94 2.22 10.64 -3.50
C GLY A 94 0.81 10.50 -4.09
N ASP A 95 0.66 9.60 -5.07
CA ASP A 95 -0.65 9.15 -5.55
C ASP A 95 -1.21 8.00 -4.67
N GLY A 96 -0.34 7.31 -3.91
CA GLY A 96 -0.69 6.22 -3.01
C GLY A 96 0.52 5.72 -2.23
N PHE A 97 0.31 4.66 -1.45
CA PHE A 97 1.37 3.99 -0.69
C PHE A 97 1.22 2.47 -0.73
N GLU A 98 2.33 1.79 -0.49
CA GLU A 98 2.44 0.36 -0.26
C GLU A 98 3.05 0.15 1.13
N ALA A 99 2.46 -0.77 1.89
CA ALA A 99 2.96 -1.17 3.20
C ALA A 99 3.37 -2.63 3.15
N LEU A 100 4.62 -2.90 3.52
CA LEU A 100 5.26 -4.21 3.49
C LEU A 100 5.62 -4.62 4.93
N LEU A 101 5.14 -5.80 5.34
CA LEU A 101 5.66 -6.45 6.52
C LEU A 101 6.90 -7.24 6.11
N LEU A 102 8.07 -6.64 6.32
CA LEU A 102 9.34 -7.29 6.07
C LEU A 102 9.55 -8.36 7.15
N LEU A 103 9.52 -9.63 6.76
CA LEU A 103 9.83 -10.74 7.63
C LEU A 103 11.34 -10.95 7.66
N ASN A 104 11.93 -10.96 8.85
CA ASN A 104 13.29 -11.43 9.07
C ASN A 104 13.26 -12.90 9.55
N GLU A 105 14.44 -13.50 9.76
CA GLU A 105 14.55 -14.88 10.26
C GLU A 105 13.85 -15.10 11.61
N GLU A 106 13.69 -14.05 12.41
CA GLU A 106 12.95 -14.11 13.68
C GLU A 106 11.43 -14.08 13.48
N GLY A 107 10.94 -13.38 12.46
CA GLY A 107 9.52 -13.25 12.13
C GLY A 107 8.93 -14.39 11.30
N LEU A 108 9.75 -15.35 10.86
CA LEU A 108 9.34 -16.55 10.12
C LEU A 108 9.19 -17.81 11.01
N LYS A 109 9.52 -17.70 12.31
CA LYS A 109 9.46 -18.81 13.27
C LYS A 109 8.07 -19.06 13.82
#